data_AF-A0A917NQI0-F1
#
_entry.id   AF-A0A917NQI0-F1
#
_cell.length_a   1.000
_cell.length_b   1.000
_cell.length_c   1.000
_cell.angle_alpha   90.00
_cell.angle_beta   90.00
_cell.angle_gamma   90.00
#
_symmetry.space_group_name_H-M   'P 1'
#
loop_
_entity.id
_entity.type
_entity.pdbx_description
1 polymer ?
#
loop_
_entity_poly.entity_id
_entity_poly.type
_entity_poly.pdbx_seq_one_letter_code
_entity_poly.pdbx_strand_id
1 'polypeptide(L)'
;MAAYKERKVTAGIFALRCPESGQVWVGQAQDMSAIWSRTGFTLRHGLHASRDLQAAWNERDGQGFIFEELERFDAEALAIGRARILNERLAHWAAALRAMKL
;
A
#
# COMPACT_ATOMS: atom_id res chain seq x y z
N MET A 1 -20.24 18.96 -9.59
CA MET A 1 -21.06 17.93 -8.93
C MET A 1 -20.12 16.82 -8.44
N ALA A 2 -19.61 16.95 -7.22
CA ALA A 2 -18.79 15.92 -6.61
C ALA A 2 -19.72 15.00 -5.82
N ALA A 3 -20.01 13.81 -6.36
CA ALA A 3 -20.69 12.76 -5.63
C ALA A 3 -19.74 12.29 -4.51
N TYR A 4 -19.83 12.93 -3.35
CA TYR A 4 -19.26 12.44 -2.10
C TYR A 4 -20.11 11.26 -1.64
N LYS A 5 -20.13 10.19 -2.43
CA LYS A 5 -20.70 8.90 -2.06
C LYS A 5 -19.87 8.42 -0.89
N GLU A 6 -20.52 8.25 0.26
CA GLU A 6 -20.04 7.60 1.47
C GLU A 6 -18.75 6.82 1.23
N ARG A 7 -17.60 7.45 1.51
CA ARG A 7 -16.33 6.74 1.51
C ARG A 7 -16.38 5.82 2.72
N LYS A 8 -16.98 4.65 2.55
CA LYS A 8 -16.76 3.51 3.43
C LYS A 8 -15.25 3.36 3.53
N VAL A 9 -14.70 3.71 4.69
CA VAL A 9 -13.27 3.59 4.96
C VAL A 9 -12.97 2.11 4.84
N THR A 10 -12.22 1.75 3.80
CA THR A 10 -11.86 0.35 3.55
C THR A 10 -10.41 0.18 3.97
N ALA A 11 -10.21 -0.73 4.91
CA ALA A 11 -8.87 -1.26 5.17
C ALA A 11 -8.45 -2.11 3.96
N GLY A 12 -7.17 -2.35 3.77
CA GLY A 12 -6.77 -3.18 2.65
C GLY A 12 -5.30 -3.51 2.60
N ILE A 13 -4.97 -4.35 1.63
CA ILE A 13 -3.61 -4.64 1.22
C ILE A 13 -3.39 -3.99 -0.14
N PHE A 14 -2.26 -3.31 -0.28
CA PHE A 14 -1.83 -2.67 -1.53
C PHE A 14 -0.43 -3.14 -1.90
N ALA A 15 -0.09 -3.03 -3.19
CA ALA A 15 1.25 -3.20 -3.71
C ALA A 15 1.76 -1.92 -4.37
N LEU A 16 3.06 -1.70 -4.25
CA LEU A 16 3.83 -0.80 -5.09
C LEU A 16 4.77 -1.63 -5.95
N ARG A 17 4.75 -1.41 -7.26
CA ARG A 17 5.60 -2.11 -8.21
C ARG A 17 6.50 -1.12 -8.91
N CYS A 18 7.76 -1.48 -9.08
CA CYS A 18 8.65 -0.84 -10.04
C CYS A 18 8.86 -1.82 -11.20
N PRO A 19 8.16 -1.65 -12.34
CA PRO A 19 8.29 -2.52 -13.51
C PRO A 19 9.73 -2.63 -14.00
N GLU A 20 10.52 -1.57 -13.87
CA GLU A 20 11.86 -1.53 -14.43
C GLU A 20 12.92 -2.22 -13.57
N SER A 21 12.76 -2.23 -12.24
CA SER A 21 13.61 -3.05 -11.36
C SER A 21 13.02 -4.44 -11.10
N GLY A 22 11.74 -4.65 -11.43
CA GLY A 22 10.99 -5.87 -11.11
C GLY A 22 10.67 -6.03 -9.63
N GLN A 23 11.00 -5.04 -8.79
CA GLN A 23 10.75 -5.09 -7.36
C GLN A 23 9.28 -4.80 -7.05
N VAL A 24 8.77 -5.50 -6.03
CA VAL A 24 7.42 -5.34 -5.54
C VAL A 24 7.48 -5.15 -4.03
N TRP A 25 6.76 -4.15 -3.55
CA TRP A 25 6.52 -3.90 -2.15
C TRP A 25 5.04 -4.07 -1.85
N VAL A 26 4.71 -4.64 -0.70
CA VAL A 26 3.33 -4.85 -0.27
C VAL A 26 3.14 -4.25 1.12
N GLY A 27 2.06 -3.53 1.31
CA GLY A 27 1.74 -2.87 2.57
C GLY A 27 0.27 -3.02 2.92
N GLN A 28 -0.05 -2.74 4.18
CA GLN A 28 -1.43 -2.69 4.66
C GLN A 28 -1.83 -1.25 4.94
N ALA A 29 -3.09 -0.92 4.64
CA ALA A 29 -3.66 0.40 4.86
C ALA A 29 -4.85 0.32 5.80
N GLN A 30 -4.95 1.30 6.70
CA GLN A 30 -6.18 1.51 7.45
C GLN A 30 -7.27 2.22 6.65
N ASP A 31 -6.84 3.00 5.65
CA ASP A 31 -7.70 3.71 4.71
C ASP A 31 -7.06 3.66 3.31
N MET A 32 -7.63 2.82 2.45
CA MET A 32 -7.19 2.65 1.06
C MET A 32 -7.40 3.92 0.22
N SER A 33 -8.30 4.83 0.62
CA SER A 33 -8.52 6.08 -0.11
C SER A 33 -7.44 7.13 0.14
N ALA A 34 -6.73 7.04 1.26
CA ALA A 34 -5.71 8.01 1.67
C ALA A 34 -4.28 7.46 1.56
N ILE A 35 -4.11 6.13 1.52
CA ILE A 35 -2.78 5.51 1.60
C ILE A 35 -1.87 5.89 0.44
N TRP A 36 -2.39 5.99 -0.79
CA TRP A 36 -1.55 6.36 -1.93
C TRP A 36 -1.02 7.78 -1.80
N SER A 37 -1.88 8.75 -1.48
CA SER A 37 -1.47 10.15 -1.27
C SER A 37 -0.44 10.29 -0.14
N ARG A 38 -0.66 9.60 0.98
CA ARG A 38 0.30 9.59 2.10
C ARG A 38 1.64 8.98 1.68
N THR A 39 1.60 7.82 1.02
CA THR A 39 2.80 7.10 0.61
C THR A 39 3.60 7.93 -0.40
N GLY A 40 2.95 8.44 -1.45
CA GLY A 40 3.57 9.33 -2.43
C GLY A 40 4.15 10.60 -1.81
N PHE A 41 3.46 11.22 -0.84
CA PHE A 41 3.99 12.37 -0.10
C PHE A 41 5.26 12.00 0.67
N THR A 42 5.23 10.92 1.45
CA THR A 42 6.41 10.49 2.22
C THR A 42 7.58 10.11 1.33
N LEU A 43 7.34 9.42 0.22
CA LEU A 43 8.38 9.04 -0.75
C LEU A 43 9.00 10.28 -1.41
N ARG A 44 8.18 11.22 -1.87
CA ARG A 44 8.66 12.48 -2.45
C ARG A 44 9.54 13.29 -1.50
N HIS A 45 9.26 13.22 -0.19
CA HIS A 45 10.00 13.97 0.82
C HIS A 45 11.13 13.18 1.50
N GLY A 46 11.39 11.93 1.10
CA GLY A 46 12.44 11.13 1.74
C GLY A 46 12.08 10.62 3.14
N LEU A 47 10.80 10.61 3.50
CA LEU A 47 10.30 10.33 4.85
C LEU A 47 9.63 8.95 4.98
N HIS A 48 9.68 8.12 3.92
CA HIS A 48 9.07 6.79 3.98
C HIS A 48 9.90 5.84 4.87
N ALA A 49 9.24 5.05 5.72
CA ALA A 49 9.91 4.19 6.70
C ALA A 49 10.74 3.06 6.05
N SER A 50 10.26 2.51 4.94
CA SER A 50 11.01 1.52 4.14
C SER A 50 12.15 2.21 3.38
N ARG A 51 13.39 1.92 3.81
CA ARG A 51 14.61 2.45 3.19
C ARG A 51 14.82 1.90 1.78
N ASP A 52 14.50 0.63 1.55
CA ASP A 52 14.61 -0.01 0.24
C ASP A 52 13.66 0.63 -0.79
N LEU A 53 12.39 0.86 -0.39
CA LEU A 53 11.44 1.55 -1.27
C LEU A 53 11.85 3.00 -1.52
N GLN A 54 12.32 3.71 -0.49
CA GLN A 54 12.77 5.09 -0.63
C GLN A 54 13.99 5.22 -1.56
N ALA A 55 14.94 4.28 -1.48
CA ALA A 55 16.09 4.24 -2.36
C ALA A 55 15.67 4.00 -3.82
N ALA A 56 14.87 2.96 -4.07
CA ALA A 56 14.36 2.67 -5.41
C ALA A 56 13.50 3.82 -5.97
N TRP A 57 12.74 4.51 -5.12
CA TRP A 57 11.98 5.70 -5.51
C TRP A 57 12.89 6.86 -5.92
N ASN A 58 13.93 7.15 -5.13
CA ASN A 58 14.88 8.23 -5.38
C ASN A 58 15.73 7.97 -6.64
N GLU A 59 16.10 6.73 -6.93
CA GLU A 59 16.84 6.35 -8.14
C GLU A 59 16.09 6.69 -9.43
N ARG A 60 14.77 6.85 -9.35
CA ARG A 60 13.89 7.03 -10.51
C ARG A 60 13.06 8.32 -10.43
N ASP A 61 13.37 9.19 -9.47
CA ASP A 61 12.62 10.42 -9.17
C ASP A 61 11.10 10.19 -9.06
N GLY A 62 10.70 9.02 -8.55
CA GLY A 62 9.30 8.63 -8.41
C GLY A 62 8.56 8.26 -9.69
N GLN A 63 9.28 8.09 -10.81
CA GLN A 63 8.69 7.67 -12.08
C GLN A 63 8.62 6.15 -12.21
N GLY A 64 7.59 5.68 -12.92
CA GLY A 64 7.39 4.26 -13.25
C GLY A 64 6.77 3.42 -12.13
N PHE A 65 6.58 3.95 -10.92
CA PHE A 65 5.93 3.21 -9.83
C PHE A 65 4.42 3.07 -10.06
N ILE A 66 3.93 1.84 -9.91
CA ILE A 66 2.51 1.50 -10.04
C ILE A 66 1.98 1.16 -8.65
N PHE A 67 0.96 1.91 -8.21
CA PHE A 67 0.16 1.58 -7.04
C PHE A 67 -1.01 0.68 -7.45
N GLU A 68 -1.12 -0.47 -6.80
CA GLU A 68 -2.15 -1.46 -7.05
C GLU A 68 -2.85 -1.82 -5.73
N GLU A 69 -4.17 -1.90 -5.76
CA GLU A 69 -4.94 -2.38 -4.62
C GLU A 69 -5.18 -3.89 -4.77
N LEU A 70 -4.67 -4.69 -3.83
CA LEU A 70 -4.77 -6.14 -3.91
C LEU A 70 -6.04 -6.66 -3.25
N GLU A 71 -6.43 -6.06 -2.12
CA GLU A 71 -7.56 -6.54 -1.34
C GLU A 71 -8.15 -5.41 -0.48
N ARG A 72 -9.48 -5.33 -0.43
CA ARG A 72 -10.21 -4.38 0.40
C ARG A 72 -11.06 -5.11 1.43
N PHE A 73 -11.15 -4.54 2.61
CA PHE A 73 -11.97 -5.01 3.71
C PHE A 73 -12.82 -3.86 4.24
N ASP A 74 -14.07 -4.17 4.57
CA ASP A 74 -14.90 -3.25 5.32
C ASP A 74 -14.33 -3.10 6.74
N ALA A 75 -14.05 -1.87 7.16
CA ALA A 75 -13.49 -1.59 8.47
C ALA A 75 -14.42 -2.05 9.61
N GLU A 76 -15.75 -2.02 9.39
CA GLU A 76 -16.74 -2.47 10.38
C GLU A 76 -16.75 -3.99 10.50
N ALA A 77 -16.63 -4.71 9.37
CA ALA A 77 -16.59 -6.18 9.36
C ALA A 77 -15.32 -6.74 10.03
N LEU A 78 -14.25 -5.96 10.08
CA LEU A 78 -12.98 -6.34 10.71
C LEU A 78 -12.86 -5.89 12.17
N ALA A 79 -13.88 -5.28 12.78
CA ALA A 79 -13.78 -4.64 14.10
C ALA A 79 -13.08 -5.52 15.18
N ILE A 80 -13.31 -6.83 15.15
CA ILE A 80 -12.59 -7.80 15.97
C ILE A 80 -11.55 -8.52 15.10
N GLY A 81 -10.28 -8.43 15.47
CA GLY A 81 -9.21 -9.16 14.78
C GLY A 81 -8.66 -8.50 13.52
N ARG A 82 -9.01 -7.24 13.22
CA ARG A 82 -8.49 -6.46 12.07
C ARG A 82 -6.99 -6.60 11.87
N ALA A 83 -6.21 -6.34 12.92
CA ALA A 83 -4.75 -6.37 12.83
C ALA A 83 -4.24 -7.77 12.47
N ARG A 84 -4.85 -8.81 13.04
CA ARG A 84 -4.52 -10.20 12.72
C ARG A 84 -4.81 -10.51 11.25
N ILE A 85 -6.01 -10.18 10.79
CA ILE A 85 -6.44 -10.45 9.41
C ILE A 85 -5.54 -9.70 8.42
N LEU A 86 -5.30 -8.41 8.64
CA LEU A 86 -4.43 -7.63 7.75
C LEU A 86 -2.99 -8.17 7.74
N ASN A 87 -2.43 -8.57 8.90
CA ASN A 87 -1.11 -9.19 8.96
C ASN A 87 -1.05 -10.54 8.23
N GLU A 88 -2.07 -11.40 8.37
CA GLU A 88 -2.17 -12.68 7.67
C GLU A 88 -2.25 -12.46 6.14
N ARG A 89 -3.07 -11.51 5.70
CA ARG A 89 -3.22 -11.17 4.27
C ARG A 89 -1.99 -10.48 3.71
N LEU A 90 -1.33 -9.62 4.46
CA LEU A 90 -0.04 -9.03 4.11
C LEU A 90 1.02 -10.12 3.89
N ALA A 91 1.08 -11.11 4.79
CA ALA A 91 2.00 -12.24 4.66
C ALA A 91 1.69 -13.10 3.43
N HIS A 92 0.40 -13.38 3.18
CA HIS A 92 -0.05 -14.11 2.00
C HIS A 92 0.38 -13.41 0.70
N TRP A 93 0.09 -12.11 0.56
CA TRP A 93 0.42 -11.35 -0.64
C TRP A 93 1.93 -11.14 -0.83
N ALA A 94 2.67 -10.94 0.27
CA ALA A 94 4.14 -10.89 0.20
C ALA A 94 4.72 -12.19 -0.38
N ALA A 95 4.21 -13.34 0.05
CA ALA A 95 4.63 -14.63 -0.48
C ALA A 95 4.18 -14.83 -1.94
N ALA A 96 2.92 -14.53 -2.25
CA ALA A 96 2.34 -14.72 -3.58
C ALA A 96 3.04 -13.86 -4.66
N LEU A 97 3.42 -12.63 -4.33
CA LEU A 97 4.07 -11.69 -5.24
C LEU A 97 5.60 -11.68 -5.13
N ARG A 98 6.18 -12.48 -4.21
CA ARG A 98 7.60 -12.40 -3.83
C ARG A 98 8.02 -10.97 -3.47
N ALA A 99 7.14 -10.27 -2.76
CA ALA A 99 7.24 -8.87 -2.45
C ALA A 99 7.86 -8.61 -1.07
N MET A 100 8.48 -7.44 -0.93
CA MET A 100 8.98 -6.93 0.35
C MET A 100 7.82 -6.33 1.15
N LYS A 101 7.76 -6.58 2.46
CA LYS A 101 6.72 -6.00 3.32
C LYS A 101 7.09 -4.58 3.74
N LEU A 102 6.11 -3.68 3.71
CA LEU A 102 6.20 -2.29 4.18
C LEU A 102 5.77 -2.14 5.65
#